data_AF-S2KTD2-F1
#
_entry.id   AF-S2KTD2-F1
#
_cell.length_a   1.000
_cell.length_b   1.000
_cell.length_c   1.000
_cell.angle_alpha   90.00
_cell.angle_beta   90.00
_cell.angle_gamma   90.00
#
_symmetry.space_group_name_H-M   'P 1'
#
loop_
_entity.id
_entity.type
_entity.pdbx_description
1 polymer ?
#
loop_
_entity_poly.entity_id
_entity_poly.type
_entity_poly.pdbx_seq_one_letter_code
_entity_poly.pdbx_strand_id
1 'polypeptide(L)'
;MALLDQFGHPLPPVSTSRMTARASRDAGAYRGSISGWRGPQVHSPEGESRERDVMQRRAADLAANDWAAHSAVEAISGNAIGTGLVPKASIPADMLGISSESARELGKRMEWAFALWTSEADVRGQCHFADLQNLGIRTMLSLGEMLHLAVMLNEKERERQNRAFSFALQTLSPARLMTPDDQQGEPLIRDGVRLSEYGRPEGYWLATPKASPQSSFVSVEGALCWRRTSPMSRPASATARGCSTCSGTRRTSRCAACPLFPRASSCSATCPTPSATSCSRRS
;
A
#
# COMPACT_ATOMS: atom_id res chain seq x y z
N MET A 1 -3.20 -36.66 -55.27
CA MET A 1 -1.95 -35.97 -55.64
C MET A 1 -1.67 -34.91 -54.59
N ALA A 2 -0.67 -35.11 -53.73
CA ALA A 2 -0.22 -34.08 -52.80
C ALA A 2 0.91 -33.28 -53.45
N LEU A 3 0.88 -31.95 -53.37
CA LEU A 3 1.98 -31.10 -53.81
C LEU A 3 3.14 -31.26 -52.83
N LEU A 4 4.25 -31.80 -53.32
CA LEU A 4 5.49 -32.03 -52.57
C LEU A 4 6.47 -30.88 -52.82
N ASP A 5 7.30 -30.57 -51.85
CA ASP A 5 8.44 -29.67 -52.04
C ASP A 5 9.55 -30.34 -52.87
N GLN A 6 10.60 -29.58 -53.19
CA GLN A 6 11.76 -30.07 -53.94
C GLN A 6 12.56 -31.19 -53.22
N PHE A 7 12.23 -31.49 -51.96
CA PHE A 7 12.83 -32.53 -51.13
C PHE A 7 11.87 -33.71 -50.85
N GLY A 8 10.69 -33.72 -51.47
CA GLY A 8 9.70 -34.80 -51.38
C GLY A 8 8.83 -34.77 -50.12
N HIS A 9 8.85 -33.69 -49.34
CA HIS A 9 7.98 -33.53 -48.19
C HIS A 9 6.65 -32.87 -48.60
N PRO A 10 5.50 -33.29 -48.05
CA PRO A 10 4.22 -32.64 -48.30
C PRO A 10 4.27 -31.20 -47.80
N LEU A 11 3.95 -30.24 -48.67
CA LEU A 11 3.96 -28.82 -48.29
C LEU A 11 2.98 -28.59 -47.14
N PRO A 12 3.41 -27.97 -46.01
CA PRO A 12 2.49 -27.56 -44.96
C PRO A 12 1.50 -26.54 -45.53
N PRO A 13 0.23 -26.53 -45.07
CA PRO A 13 -0.73 -25.54 -45.55
C PRO A 13 -0.20 -24.13 -45.30
N VAL A 14 -0.01 -23.37 -46.39
CA VAL A 14 0.39 -21.97 -46.31
C VAL A 14 -0.74 -21.23 -45.60
N SER A 15 -0.43 -20.53 -44.50
CA SER A 15 -1.41 -19.72 -43.78
C SER A 15 -1.88 -18.57 -44.68
N THR A 16 -3.00 -18.77 -45.37
CA THR A 16 -3.66 -17.75 -46.19
C THR A 16 -4.68 -16.93 -45.39
N SER A 17 -4.70 -17.09 -44.05
CA SER A 17 -5.58 -16.33 -43.17
C SER A 17 -5.18 -14.86 -43.18
N ARG A 18 -5.68 -14.11 -44.17
CA ARG A 18 -5.74 -12.65 -44.10
C ARG A 18 -6.68 -12.30 -42.97
N MET A 19 -6.31 -11.36 -42.09
CA MET A 19 -7.26 -10.78 -41.14
C MET A 19 -8.46 -10.27 -41.94
N THR A 20 -9.61 -10.93 -41.81
CA THR A 20 -10.86 -10.47 -42.41
C THR A 20 -11.17 -9.10 -41.82
N ALA A 21 -11.43 -8.11 -42.68
CA ALA A 21 -11.90 -6.80 -42.24
C ALA A 21 -13.13 -6.99 -41.35
N ARG A 22 -12.99 -6.68 -40.06
CA ARG A 22 -14.12 -6.68 -39.14
C ARG A 22 -14.93 -5.43 -39.42
N ALA A 23 -16.27 -5.56 -39.42
CA ALA A 23 -17.14 -4.40 -39.49
C ALA A 23 -16.78 -3.40 -38.36
N SER A 24 -16.57 -2.14 -38.71
CA SER A 24 -16.37 -1.08 -37.72
C SER A 24 -17.64 -0.94 -36.91
N ARG A 25 -17.52 -0.95 -35.58
CA ARG A 25 -18.64 -0.72 -34.66
C ARG A 25 -18.62 0.74 -34.24
N ASP A 26 -18.84 1.64 -35.19
CA ASP A 26 -18.73 3.10 -34.98
C ASP A 26 -19.64 3.59 -33.84
N ALA A 27 -20.82 2.99 -33.69
CA ALA A 27 -21.75 3.29 -32.59
C ALA A 27 -21.20 2.94 -31.19
N GLY A 28 -20.22 2.03 -31.09
CA GLY A 28 -19.53 1.67 -29.84
C GLY A 28 -18.08 2.16 -29.81
N ALA A 29 -17.64 2.92 -30.81
CA ALA A 29 -16.30 3.45 -30.85
C ALA A 29 -16.23 4.77 -30.06
N TYR A 30 -15.09 5.03 -29.42
CA TYR A 30 -14.79 6.31 -28.77
C TYR A 30 -14.44 7.41 -29.80
N ARG A 31 -15.18 7.48 -30.91
CA ARG A 31 -14.94 8.42 -32.02
C ARG A 31 -16.25 9.04 -32.48
N GLY A 32 -16.19 10.28 -32.98
CA GLY A 32 -17.36 11.00 -33.49
C GLY A 32 -18.23 11.62 -32.40
N SER A 33 -19.44 12.07 -32.79
CA SER A 33 -20.37 12.81 -31.94
C SER A 33 -20.94 12.00 -30.77
N ILE A 34 -20.94 10.67 -30.87
CA ILE A 34 -21.42 9.76 -29.82
C ILE A 34 -20.29 9.26 -28.90
N SER A 35 -19.05 9.72 -29.09
CA SER A 35 -17.89 9.31 -28.27
C SER A 35 -18.04 9.61 -26.78
N GLY A 36 -18.85 10.63 -26.43
CA GLY A 36 -19.19 10.99 -25.06
C GLY A 36 -20.46 10.31 -24.52
N TRP A 37 -21.22 9.60 -25.37
CA TRP A 37 -22.42 8.91 -24.93
C TRP A 37 -22.04 7.66 -24.14
N ARG A 38 -22.32 7.71 -22.85
CA ARG A 38 -22.36 6.52 -22.00
C ARG A 38 -23.84 6.11 -21.99
N GLY A 39 -24.14 4.91 -22.46
CA GLY A 39 -25.51 4.39 -22.50
C GLY A 39 -26.19 4.50 -21.13
N PRO A 40 -27.54 4.39 -21.06
CA PRO A 40 -28.27 4.53 -19.81
C PRO A 40 -27.60 3.69 -18.72
N GLN A 41 -26.92 4.38 -17.79
CA GLN A 41 -26.26 3.73 -16.68
C GLN A 41 -27.40 3.32 -15.76
N VAL A 42 -27.87 2.07 -15.89
CA VAL A 42 -28.54 1.44 -14.77
C VAL A 42 -27.58 1.56 -13.60
N HIS A 43 -28.05 2.02 -12.42
CA HIS A 43 -27.23 2.18 -11.21
C HIS A 43 -26.41 0.90 -10.98
N SER A 44 -25.17 0.93 -11.45
CA SER A 44 -24.27 -0.20 -11.51
C SER A 44 -23.02 0.21 -10.76
N PRO A 45 -22.46 -0.65 -9.91
CA PRO A 45 -21.26 -0.34 -9.16
C PRO A 45 -20.11 0.15 -10.06
N GLU A 46 -20.02 -0.38 -11.29
CA GLU A 46 -19.02 0.01 -12.27
C GLU A 46 -19.27 1.41 -12.84
N GLY A 47 -20.54 1.79 -13.04
CA GLY A 47 -20.94 3.14 -13.44
C GLY A 47 -20.57 4.17 -12.37
N GLU A 48 -20.91 3.88 -11.10
CA GLU A 48 -20.59 4.73 -9.94
C GLU A 48 -19.08 4.96 -9.80
N SER A 49 -18.28 3.91 -9.91
CA SER A 49 -16.81 3.99 -9.85
C SER A 49 -16.23 4.89 -10.95
N ARG A 50 -16.75 4.79 -12.17
CA ARG A 50 -16.34 5.63 -13.31
C ARG A 50 -16.76 7.09 -13.15
N GLU A 51 -17.96 7.34 -12.63
CA GLU A 51 -18.44 8.69 -12.36
C GLU A 51 -17.62 9.35 -11.26
N ARG A 52 -17.29 8.59 -10.20
CA ARG A 52 -16.38 9.02 -9.13
C ARG A 52 -15.01 9.40 -9.66
N ASP A 53 -14.38 8.58 -10.50
CA ASP A 53 -13.07 8.88 -11.10
C ASP A 53 -13.11 10.16 -11.97
N VAL A 54 -14.14 10.34 -12.79
CA VAL A 54 -14.31 11.58 -13.59
C VAL A 54 -14.52 12.80 -12.68
N MET A 55 -15.33 12.66 -11.63
CA MET A 55 -15.57 13.72 -10.65
C MET A 55 -14.27 14.10 -9.92
N GLN A 56 -13.51 13.12 -9.43
CA GLN A 56 -12.23 13.34 -8.75
C GLN A 56 -11.22 14.07 -9.65
N ARG A 57 -11.10 13.67 -10.92
CA ARG A 57 -10.19 14.33 -11.88
C ARG A 57 -10.59 15.78 -12.12
N ARG A 58 -11.88 16.06 -12.28
CA ARG A 58 -12.39 17.44 -12.46
C ARG A 58 -12.20 18.28 -11.19
N ALA A 59 -12.45 17.72 -10.02
CA ALA A 59 -12.26 18.41 -8.75
C ALA A 59 -10.77 18.73 -8.50
N ALA A 60 -9.87 17.78 -8.80
CA ALA A 60 -8.43 18.00 -8.72
C ALA A 60 -7.93 19.06 -9.71
N ASP A 61 -8.44 19.03 -10.95
CA ASP A 61 -8.13 20.03 -11.97
C ASP A 61 -8.60 21.44 -11.54
N LEU A 62 -9.82 21.54 -11.02
CA LEU A 62 -10.37 22.79 -10.52
C LEU A 62 -9.56 23.33 -9.33
N ALA A 63 -9.20 22.47 -8.37
CA ALA A 63 -8.39 22.87 -7.22
C ALA A 63 -6.96 23.34 -7.60
N ALA A 64 -6.45 22.89 -8.74
CA ALA A 64 -5.12 23.26 -9.24
C ALA A 64 -5.14 24.52 -10.12
N ASN A 65 -6.19 24.71 -10.93
CA ASN A 65 -6.22 25.70 -12.01
C ASN A 65 -7.20 26.85 -11.79
N ASP A 66 -8.22 26.69 -10.94
CA ASP A 66 -9.19 27.75 -10.64
C ASP A 66 -8.88 28.45 -9.32
N TRP A 67 -8.80 29.78 -9.37
CA TRP A 67 -8.43 30.60 -8.22
C TRP A 67 -9.47 30.57 -7.10
N ALA A 68 -10.76 30.45 -7.43
CA ALA A 68 -11.84 30.46 -6.45
C ALA A 68 -11.90 29.13 -5.71
N ALA A 69 -11.78 28.01 -6.44
CA ALA A 69 -11.68 26.68 -5.85
C ALA A 69 -10.42 26.53 -5.00
N HIS A 70 -9.26 26.99 -5.48
CA HIS A 70 -8.04 27.01 -4.68
C HIS A 70 -8.24 27.79 -3.37
N SER A 71 -8.80 29.00 -3.46
CA SER A 71 -9.07 29.84 -2.29
C SER A 71 -10.04 29.19 -1.29
N ALA A 72 -11.04 28.46 -1.77
CA ALA A 72 -11.96 27.72 -0.90
C ALA A 72 -11.25 26.57 -0.16
N VAL A 73 -10.40 25.80 -0.85
CA VAL A 73 -9.62 24.73 -0.22
C VAL A 73 -8.63 25.29 0.81
N GLU A 74 -7.94 26.39 0.50
CA GLU A 74 -7.07 27.10 1.44
C GLU A 74 -7.83 27.56 2.69
N ALA A 75 -8.97 28.21 2.51
CA ALA A 75 -9.78 28.71 3.62
C ALA A 75 -10.27 27.58 4.55
N ILE A 76 -10.74 26.47 3.98
CA ILE A 76 -11.21 25.34 4.80
C ILE A 76 -10.03 24.67 5.50
N SER A 77 -8.94 24.40 4.79
CA SER A 77 -7.77 23.71 5.36
C SER A 77 -7.11 24.54 6.47
N GLY A 78 -6.93 25.85 6.27
CA GLY A 78 -6.36 26.76 7.25
C GLY A 78 -7.21 26.87 8.52
N ASN A 79 -8.54 26.96 8.39
CA ASN A 79 -9.44 27.05 9.55
C ASN A 79 -9.61 25.73 10.30
N ALA A 80 -9.65 24.60 9.57
CA ALA A 80 -9.88 23.30 10.18
C ALA A 80 -8.67 22.79 10.97
N ILE A 81 -7.46 23.08 10.49
CA ILE A 81 -6.21 22.60 11.11
C ILE A 81 -5.62 23.64 12.04
N GLY A 82 -5.62 24.91 11.63
CA GLY A 82 -4.96 25.98 12.35
C GLY A 82 -3.49 25.65 12.62
N THR A 83 -3.13 25.56 13.90
CA THR A 83 -1.76 25.22 14.36
C THR A 83 -1.49 23.72 14.47
N GLY A 84 -2.44 22.88 14.05
CA GLY A 84 -2.35 21.42 14.13
C GLY A 84 -2.92 20.85 15.43
N LEU A 85 -3.21 19.54 15.39
CA LEU A 85 -3.75 18.80 16.53
C LEU A 85 -2.68 18.52 17.60
N VAL A 86 -3.01 18.85 18.85
CA VAL A 86 -2.20 18.57 20.04
C VAL A 86 -2.99 17.67 20.99
N PRO A 87 -2.44 16.55 21.46
CA PRO A 87 -3.14 15.67 22.38
C PRO A 87 -3.24 16.31 23.76
N LYS A 88 -4.37 16.07 24.43
CA LYS A 88 -4.55 16.35 25.84
C LYS A 88 -4.63 15.02 26.58
N ALA A 89 -3.56 14.63 27.25
CA ALA A 89 -3.48 13.34 27.91
C ALA A 89 -4.35 13.33 29.18
N SER A 90 -5.37 12.48 29.20
CA SER A 90 -6.19 12.21 30.38
C SER A 90 -6.10 10.73 30.72
N ILE A 91 -5.39 10.43 31.82
CA ILE A 91 -5.09 9.07 32.24
C ILE A 91 -6.03 8.69 33.40
N PRO A 92 -6.82 7.61 33.27
CA PRO A 92 -7.74 7.19 34.33
C PRO A 92 -6.96 6.56 35.49
N ALA A 93 -6.66 7.36 36.52
CA ALA A 93 -5.85 6.96 37.68
C ALA A 93 -6.46 5.79 38.46
N ASP A 94 -7.78 5.81 38.68
CA ASP A 94 -8.51 4.79 39.44
C ASP A 94 -8.41 3.40 38.80
N MET A 95 -8.51 3.35 37.46
CA MET A 95 -8.42 2.09 36.69
C MET A 95 -7.00 1.53 36.69
N LEU A 96 -5.99 2.39 36.79
CA LEU A 96 -4.58 2.00 36.78
C LEU A 96 -4.02 1.77 38.19
N GLY A 97 -4.79 2.09 39.24
CA GLY A 97 -4.35 1.99 40.64
C GLY A 97 -3.18 2.92 40.97
N ILE A 98 -2.99 4.00 40.20
CA ILE A 98 -1.91 4.97 40.39
C ILE A 98 -2.42 6.22 41.12
N SER A 99 -1.52 6.94 41.79
CA SER A 99 -1.89 8.24 42.37
C SER A 99 -2.27 9.24 41.27
N SER A 100 -3.15 10.20 41.60
CA SER A 100 -3.55 11.28 40.69
C SER A 100 -2.36 12.12 40.23
N GLU A 101 -1.39 12.36 41.10
CA GLU A 101 -0.18 13.11 40.75
C GLU A 101 0.71 12.33 39.78
N SER A 102 0.91 11.03 40.02
CA SER A 102 1.66 10.16 39.10
C SER A 102 1.00 10.07 37.73
N ALA A 103 -0.34 10.02 37.68
CA ALA A 103 -1.09 10.04 36.42
C ALA A 103 -0.86 11.34 35.64
N ARG A 104 -0.84 12.49 36.34
CA ARG A 104 -0.59 13.80 35.74
C ARG A 104 0.83 13.92 35.18
N GLU A 105 1.83 13.44 35.91
CA GLU A 105 3.21 13.42 35.43
C GLU A 105 3.37 12.53 34.20
N LEU A 106 2.76 11.35 34.21
CA LEU A 106 2.78 10.43 33.07
C LEU A 106 2.13 11.08 31.83
N GLY A 107 1.02 11.79 32.02
CA GLY A 107 0.36 12.55 30.94
C GLY A 107 1.30 13.57 30.30
N LYS A 108 2.02 14.36 31.11
CA LYS A 108 3.01 15.33 30.59
C LYS A 108 4.14 14.66 29.80
N ARG A 109 4.61 13.48 30.24
CA ARG A 109 5.64 12.73 29.51
C ARG A 109 5.13 12.22 28.16
N MET A 110 3.87 11.78 28.10
CA MET A 110 3.23 11.37 26.85
C MET A 110 3.05 12.54 25.88
N GLU A 111 2.63 13.70 26.38
CA GLU A 111 2.50 14.93 25.59
C GLU A 111 3.87 15.38 25.05
N TRP A 112 4.92 15.29 25.85
CA TRP A 112 6.28 15.60 25.41
C TRP A 112 6.79 14.61 24.36
N ALA A 113 6.55 13.31 24.56
CA ALA A 113 6.88 12.28 23.58
C ALA A 113 6.16 12.51 22.25
N PHE A 114 4.89 12.92 22.29
CA PHE A 114 4.13 13.29 21.10
C PHE A 114 4.72 14.52 20.43
N ALA A 115 5.06 15.57 21.19
CA ALA A 115 5.67 16.78 20.65
C ALA A 115 6.98 16.46 19.90
N LEU A 116 7.82 15.57 20.45
CA LEU A 116 9.02 15.08 19.78
C LEU A 116 8.68 14.29 18.50
N TRP A 117 7.67 13.42 18.57
CA TRP A 117 7.23 12.64 17.41
C TRP A 117 6.67 13.49 16.27
N THR A 118 6.10 14.68 16.54
CA THR A 118 5.49 15.50 15.48
C THR A 118 6.48 15.91 14.37
N SER A 119 7.77 16.08 14.69
CA SER A 119 8.81 16.38 13.70
C SER A 119 9.27 15.13 12.92
N GLU A 120 9.11 13.94 13.50
CA GLU A 120 9.49 12.64 12.93
C GLU A 120 8.31 11.89 12.28
N ALA A 121 7.13 12.52 12.21
CA ALA A 121 5.89 11.84 11.85
C ALA A 121 5.89 11.30 10.42
N ASP A 122 6.50 11.98 9.45
CA ASP A 122 6.53 11.55 8.05
C ASP A 122 7.62 10.51 7.80
N VAL A 123 7.31 9.42 7.08
CA VAL A 123 8.28 8.41 6.65
C VAL A 123 9.41 8.99 5.79
N ARG A 124 9.13 10.02 4.97
CA ARG A 124 10.16 10.67 4.13
C ARG A 124 10.98 11.72 4.87
N GLY A 125 10.50 12.19 6.03
CA GLY A 125 11.12 13.28 6.78
C GLY A 125 11.00 14.64 6.09
N GLN A 126 10.01 14.81 5.20
CA GLN A 126 9.78 16.06 4.47
C GLN A 126 8.73 16.95 5.14
N CYS A 127 7.81 16.34 5.89
CA CYS A 127 6.65 17.01 6.47
C CYS A 127 6.59 16.78 7.99
N HIS A 128 6.15 17.79 8.74
CA HIS A 128 5.76 17.63 10.14
C HIS A 128 4.34 17.07 10.24
N PHE A 129 3.93 16.68 11.45
CA PHE A 129 2.59 16.14 11.66
C PHE A 129 1.46 17.11 11.27
N ALA A 130 1.63 18.42 11.50
CA ALA A 130 0.67 19.43 11.06
C ALA A 130 0.56 19.52 9.52
N ASP A 131 1.68 19.39 8.82
CA ASP A 131 1.70 19.38 7.35
C ASP A 131 1.00 18.13 6.80
N LEU A 132 1.17 16.98 7.46
CA LEU A 132 0.46 15.75 7.11
C LEU A 132 -1.06 15.89 7.29
N GLN A 133 -1.51 16.60 8.34
CA GLN A 133 -2.94 16.92 8.51
C GLN A 133 -3.43 17.80 7.37
N ASN A 134 -2.65 18.81 6.99
CA ASN A 134 -2.96 19.72 5.88
C ASN A 134 -3.03 19.00 4.54
N LEU A 135 -2.08 18.13 4.27
CA LEU A 135 -2.11 17.28 3.09
C LEU A 135 -3.34 16.36 3.10
N GLY A 136 -3.68 15.79 4.27
CA GLY A 136 -4.86 14.95 4.44
C GLY A 136 -6.16 15.64 4.10
N ILE A 137 -6.43 16.81 4.69
CA ILE A 137 -7.67 17.54 4.43
C ILE A 137 -7.76 18.05 2.99
N ARG A 138 -6.65 18.49 2.40
CA ARG A 138 -6.61 18.92 0.99
C ARG A 138 -6.94 17.76 0.07
N THR A 139 -6.35 16.60 0.33
CA THR A 139 -6.64 15.38 -0.46
C THR A 139 -8.11 14.99 -0.32
N MET A 140 -8.67 15.09 0.89
CA MET A 140 -10.10 14.85 1.13
C MET A 140 -10.99 15.84 0.37
N LEU A 141 -10.66 17.13 0.35
CA LEU A 141 -11.46 18.16 -0.34
C LEU A 141 -11.36 18.06 -1.87
N SER A 142 -10.19 17.70 -2.41
CA SER A 142 -9.98 17.61 -3.86
C SER A 142 -10.36 16.25 -4.46
N LEU A 143 -10.10 15.16 -3.73
CA LEU A 143 -10.29 13.79 -4.24
C LEU A 143 -11.37 13.01 -3.46
N GLY A 144 -11.92 13.54 -2.37
CA GLY A 144 -12.93 12.87 -1.56
C GLY A 144 -12.38 11.78 -0.63
N GLU A 145 -11.07 11.48 -0.69
CA GLU A 145 -10.44 10.38 0.03
C GLU A 145 -9.05 10.78 0.51
N MET A 146 -8.60 10.20 1.63
CA MET A 146 -7.23 10.39 2.13
C MET A 146 -6.65 9.07 2.60
N LEU A 147 -5.41 8.78 2.20
CA LEU A 147 -4.73 7.53 2.54
C LEU A 147 -3.41 7.81 3.26
N HIS A 148 -3.34 7.35 4.51
CA HIS A 148 -2.14 7.36 5.34
C HIS A 148 -1.85 5.95 5.80
N LEU A 149 -0.67 5.44 5.47
CA LEU A 149 -0.20 4.15 5.93
C LEU A 149 0.61 4.33 7.20
N ALA A 150 0.16 3.69 8.29
CA ALA A 150 0.94 3.56 9.51
C ALA A 150 2.08 2.55 9.29
N VAL A 151 3.32 3.00 9.41
CA VAL A 151 4.52 2.19 9.18
C VAL A 151 5.37 2.16 10.45
N MET A 152 5.80 0.96 10.83
CA MET A 152 6.87 0.78 11.80
C MET A 152 8.18 0.63 11.04
N LEU A 153 9.05 1.63 11.14
CA LEU A 153 10.37 1.61 10.51
C LEU A 153 11.26 0.56 11.18
N ASN A 154 12.01 -0.18 10.37
CA ASN A 154 13.02 -1.10 10.89
C ASN A 154 14.10 -0.35 11.66
N GLU A 155 14.71 -1.01 12.65
CA GLU A 155 15.76 -0.43 13.50
C GLU A 155 16.85 0.30 12.71
N LYS A 156 17.35 -0.36 11.67
CA LYS A 156 18.39 0.17 10.79
C LYS A 156 18.00 1.49 10.12
N GLU A 157 16.75 1.61 9.67
CA GLU A 157 16.28 2.85 9.03
C GLU A 157 15.99 3.93 10.07
N ARG A 158 15.51 3.55 11.26
CA ARG A 158 15.33 4.48 12.38
C ARG A 158 16.66 5.13 12.79
N GLU A 159 17.70 4.32 12.95
CA GLU A 159 19.05 4.79 13.30
C GLU A 159 19.66 5.64 12.18
N ARG A 160 19.51 5.22 10.92
CA ARG A 160 20.01 5.97 9.76
C ARG A 160 19.42 7.38 9.67
N GLN A 161 18.16 7.53 10.04
CA GLN A 161 17.45 8.81 10.04
C GLN A 161 17.54 9.54 11.39
N ASN A 162 18.29 8.99 12.35
CA ASN A 162 18.46 9.52 13.70
C ASN A 162 17.13 9.85 14.40
N ARG A 163 16.14 8.95 14.26
CA ARG A 163 14.80 9.12 14.84
C ARG A 163 14.70 8.52 16.24
N ALA A 164 13.99 9.20 17.13
CA ALA A 164 13.61 8.68 18.43
C ALA A 164 12.54 7.58 18.29
N PHE A 165 11.60 7.73 17.35
CA PHE A 165 10.49 6.79 17.17
C PHE A 165 10.59 5.98 15.88
N SER A 166 10.23 4.69 15.97
CA SER A 166 10.06 3.82 14.79
C SER A 166 8.73 4.06 14.07
N PHE A 167 7.72 4.54 14.78
CA PHE A 167 6.39 4.79 14.23
C PHE A 167 6.40 6.04 13.33
N ALA A 168 5.97 5.87 12.08
CA ALA A 168 5.86 6.94 11.11
C ALA A 168 4.65 6.73 10.20
N LEU A 169 4.18 7.81 9.60
CA LEU A 169 3.07 7.86 8.67
C LEU A 169 3.59 8.07 7.25
N GLN A 170 3.10 7.26 6.32
CA GLN A 170 3.38 7.43 4.91
C GLN A 170 2.12 7.89 4.20
N THR A 171 2.20 9.07 3.59
CA THR A 171 1.14 9.60 2.72
C THR A 171 1.14 8.87 1.39
N LEU A 172 -0.05 8.41 0.98
CA LEU A 172 -0.28 7.75 -0.29
C LEU A 172 -1.33 8.51 -1.09
N SER A 173 -1.14 8.56 -2.40
CA SER A 173 -2.16 9.10 -3.30
C SER A 173 -3.38 8.16 -3.33
N PRO A 174 -4.62 8.69 -3.20
CA PRO A 174 -5.85 7.90 -3.34
C PRO A 174 -5.94 7.14 -4.65
N ALA A 175 -5.33 7.64 -5.73
CA ALA A 175 -5.27 6.97 -7.03
C ALA A 175 -4.59 5.59 -6.98
N ARG A 176 -3.89 5.26 -5.89
CA ARG A 176 -3.29 3.93 -5.68
C ARG A 176 -4.28 2.91 -5.13
N LEU A 177 -5.41 3.33 -4.58
CA LEU A 177 -6.46 2.45 -4.11
C LEU A 177 -7.35 2.10 -5.31
N MET A 178 -7.17 0.88 -5.81
CA MET A 178 -7.86 0.44 -7.02
C MET A 178 -8.06 -1.07 -6.98
N THR A 179 -9.12 -1.53 -7.66
CA THR A 179 -9.41 -2.96 -7.78
C THR A 179 -8.45 -3.59 -8.79
N PRO A 180 -7.76 -4.69 -8.42
CA PRO A 180 -6.95 -5.45 -9.36
C PRO A 180 -7.77 -6.01 -10.54
N ASP A 181 -7.17 -6.05 -11.73
CA ASP A 181 -7.83 -6.55 -12.94
C ASP A 181 -8.34 -7.99 -12.81
N ASP A 182 -7.63 -8.83 -12.06
CA ASP A 182 -8.01 -10.21 -11.74
C ASP A 182 -9.23 -10.32 -10.81
N GLN A 183 -9.60 -9.23 -10.12
CA GLN A 183 -10.64 -9.20 -9.10
C GLN A 183 -11.78 -8.23 -9.41
N GLN A 184 -11.84 -7.67 -10.63
CA GLN A 184 -12.93 -6.79 -11.05
C GLN A 184 -14.32 -7.48 -11.04
N GLY A 185 -14.36 -8.81 -11.17
CA GLY A 185 -15.60 -9.58 -11.14
C GLY A 185 -16.13 -9.92 -9.74
N GLU A 186 -15.40 -9.57 -8.68
CA GLU A 186 -15.77 -9.89 -7.30
C GLU A 186 -16.71 -8.80 -6.73
N PRO A 187 -17.99 -9.11 -6.43
CA PRO A 187 -18.98 -8.10 -6.02
C PRO A 187 -18.68 -7.47 -4.65
N LEU A 188 -17.90 -8.16 -3.82
CA LEU A 188 -17.47 -7.71 -2.49
C LEU A 188 -16.28 -6.74 -2.54
N ILE A 189 -15.66 -6.52 -3.70
CA ILE A 189 -14.56 -5.57 -3.85
C ILE A 189 -15.05 -4.35 -4.63
N ARG A 190 -14.92 -3.17 -4.03
CA ARG A 190 -15.30 -1.90 -4.66
C ARG A 190 -14.18 -0.90 -4.50
N ASP A 191 -13.74 -0.32 -5.61
CA ASP A 191 -12.71 0.71 -5.64
C ASP A 191 -11.47 0.36 -4.80
N GLY A 192 -11.00 -0.89 -4.88
CA GLY A 192 -9.86 -1.39 -4.10
C GLY A 192 -10.15 -1.69 -2.63
N VAL A 193 -11.36 -1.47 -2.12
CA VAL A 193 -11.79 -1.85 -0.77
C VAL A 193 -12.52 -3.19 -0.82
N ARG A 194 -12.03 -4.18 -0.06
CA ARG A 194 -12.74 -5.44 0.16
C ARG A 194 -13.72 -5.26 1.31
N LEU A 195 -14.99 -5.49 1.04
CA LEU A 195 -16.08 -5.47 2.01
C LEU A 195 -16.42 -6.89 2.46
N SER A 196 -16.83 -7.00 3.72
CA SER A 196 -17.48 -8.17 4.29
C SER A 196 -18.89 -8.30 3.71
N GLU A 197 -19.53 -9.44 3.92
CA GLU A 197 -20.94 -9.65 3.56
C GLU A 197 -21.87 -8.62 4.23
N TYR A 198 -21.47 -8.12 5.41
CA TYR A 198 -22.18 -7.07 6.16
C TYR A 198 -21.75 -5.64 5.78
N GLY A 199 -20.95 -5.46 4.73
CA GLY A 199 -20.47 -4.13 4.29
C GLY A 199 -19.31 -3.55 5.12
N ARG A 200 -18.70 -4.32 6.03
CA ARG A 200 -17.54 -3.88 6.82
C ARG A 200 -16.26 -3.95 5.97
N PRO A 201 -15.39 -2.93 5.94
CA PRO A 201 -14.11 -3.02 5.24
C PRO A 201 -13.17 -4.04 5.92
N GLU A 202 -12.73 -5.04 5.16
CA GLU A 202 -11.84 -6.14 5.58
C GLU A 202 -10.44 -6.08 4.97
N GLY A 203 -10.23 -5.26 3.95
CA GLY A 203 -8.92 -5.10 3.35
C GLY A 203 -8.88 -4.05 2.27
N TYR A 204 -7.67 -3.61 1.94
CA TYR A 204 -7.43 -2.62 0.89
C TYR A 204 -6.41 -3.17 -0.10
N TRP A 205 -6.63 -2.87 -1.38
CA TRP A 205 -5.75 -3.17 -2.49
C TRP A 205 -5.01 -1.91 -2.90
N LEU A 206 -3.72 -1.88 -2.61
CA LEU A 206 -2.86 -0.75 -2.94
C LEU A 206 -1.93 -1.09 -4.10
N ALA A 207 -2.03 -0.29 -5.16
CA ALA A 207 -1.12 -0.27 -6.28
C ALA A 207 0.27 0.18 -5.83
N THR A 208 1.24 -0.74 -5.93
CA THR A 208 2.65 -0.49 -5.64
C THR A 208 3.47 -0.64 -6.92
N PRO A 209 3.44 0.34 -7.84
CA PRO A 209 4.34 0.35 -8.98
C PRO A 209 5.79 0.30 -8.50
N LYS A 210 6.63 -0.50 -9.19
CA LYS A 210 8.07 -0.50 -8.92
C LYS A 210 8.63 0.90 -9.16
N ALA A 211 9.51 1.35 -8.26
CA ALA A 211 10.21 2.61 -8.44
C ALA A 211 10.98 2.56 -9.76
N SER A 212 10.61 3.42 -10.70
CA SER A 212 11.26 3.54 -12.01
C SER A 212 11.44 5.03 -12.31
N PRO A 213 12.48 5.43 -13.05
CA PRO A 213 12.65 6.84 -13.46
C PRO A 213 11.46 7.37 -14.28
N GLN A 214 10.68 6.46 -14.85
CA GLN A 214 9.49 6.73 -15.67
C GLN A 214 8.20 6.78 -14.83
N SER A 215 8.25 6.51 -13.51
CA SER A 215 7.04 6.47 -12.66
C SER A 215 6.33 7.82 -12.53
N SER A 216 6.97 8.92 -12.91
CA SER A 216 6.37 10.25 -13.03
C SER A 216 5.55 10.45 -14.32
N PHE A 217 5.75 9.61 -15.34
CA PHE A 217 5.12 9.74 -16.67
C PHE A 217 4.16 8.60 -17.01
N VAL A 218 4.19 7.50 -16.25
CA VAL A 218 3.40 6.30 -16.52
C VAL A 218 2.17 6.29 -15.61
N SER A 219 0.98 6.38 -16.20
CA SER A 219 -0.28 6.01 -15.54
C SER A 219 -0.10 4.62 -14.92
N VAL A 220 -0.59 4.46 -13.69
CA VAL A 220 -0.30 3.34 -12.76
C VAL A 220 -0.64 1.93 -13.31
N GLU A 221 -1.20 1.84 -14.51
CA GLU A 221 -1.67 0.65 -15.22
C GLU A 221 -0.58 -0.39 -15.60
N GLY A 222 0.71 -0.01 -15.66
CA GLY A 222 1.73 -0.86 -16.34
C GLY A 222 2.52 -1.86 -15.48
N ALA A 223 2.51 -1.78 -14.15
CA ALA A 223 3.36 -2.63 -13.30
C ALA A 223 2.83 -2.74 -11.86
N LEU A 224 1.61 -3.24 -11.70
CA LEU A 224 0.92 -3.27 -10.42
C LEU A 224 1.42 -4.45 -9.57
N CYS A 225 2.34 -4.18 -8.63
CA CYS A 225 2.51 -5.06 -7.48
C CYS A 225 1.41 -4.72 -6.47
N TRP A 226 0.55 -5.69 -6.19
CA TRP A 226 -0.56 -5.51 -5.27
C TRP A 226 -0.11 -5.78 -3.84
N ARG A 227 -0.32 -4.80 -2.96
CA ARG A 227 -0.20 -5.02 -1.52
C ARG A 227 -1.59 -5.05 -0.92
N ARG A 228 -1.98 -6.22 -0.38
CA ARG A 228 -3.15 -6.31 0.50
C ARG A 228 -2.75 -5.79 1.87
N THR A 229 -3.42 -4.75 2.35
CA THR A 229 -3.34 -4.33 3.75
C THR A 229 -4.63 -4.73 4.44
N SER A 230 -4.52 -5.44 5.56
CA SER A 230 -5.65 -5.64 6.45
C SER A 230 -6.00 -4.32 7.13
N PRO A 231 -7.28 -4.04 7.43
CA PRO A 231 -7.65 -2.97 8.33
C PRO A 231 -6.92 -3.22 9.64
N MET A 232 -6.62 -2.14 10.35
CA MET A 232 -5.89 -2.16 11.61
C MET A 232 -6.69 -2.94 12.66
N SER A 233 -6.56 -4.26 12.66
CA SER A 233 -7.02 -5.12 13.73
C SER A 233 -6.13 -4.87 14.94
N ARG A 234 -6.70 -4.83 16.15
CA ARG A 234 -5.93 -4.87 17.41
C ARG A 234 -4.77 -5.85 17.25
N PRO A 235 -3.54 -5.54 17.69
CA PRO A 235 -2.39 -6.40 17.48
C PRO A 235 -2.69 -7.77 18.08
N ALA A 236 -3.12 -8.71 17.24
CA ALA A 236 -3.15 -10.10 17.59
C ALA A 236 -1.69 -10.51 17.69
N SER A 237 -1.31 -10.99 18.88
CA SER A 237 -0.03 -11.62 19.17
C SER A 237 0.50 -12.34 17.93
N ALA A 238 1.62 -11.84 17.40
CA ALA A 238 2.20 -12.25 16.14
C ALA A 238 2.34 -13.78 16.08
N THR A 239 1.39 -14.43 15.42
CA THR A 239 1.55 -15.82 14.96
C THR A 239 1.81 -15.70 13.47
N ALA A 240 3.06 -15.90 13.08
CA ALA A 240 3.51 -15.85 11.70
C ALA A 240 2.61 -16.75 10.83
N ARG A 241 1.77 -16.15 9.99
CA ARG A 241 1.11 -16.85 8.89
C ARG A 241 1.70 -16.37 7.59
N GLY A 242 2.34 -17.32 6.91
CA GLY A 242 3.12 -17.13 5.70
C GLY A 242 2.32 -16.54 4.55
N CYS A 243 3.02 -15.74 3.76
CA CYS A 243 2.56 -15.24 2.48
C CYS A 243 2.62 -16.40 1.47
N SER A 244 1.45 -16.95 1.10
CA SER A 244 1.23 -17.74 -0.12
C SER A 244 0.39 -16.84 -1.03
N THR A 245 0.75 -16.48 -2.27
CA THR A 245 1.20 -17.30 -3.40
C THR A 245 1.76 -16.36 -4.47
N CYS A 246 3.01 -16.57 -4.91
CA CYS A 246 3.49 -16.15 -6.23
C CYS A 246 3.54 -17.41 -7.10
N SER A 247 2.52 -17.62 -7.95
CA SER A 247 2.56 -18.64 -8.99
C SER A 247 3.38 -18.12 -10.17
N GLY A 248 4.68 -18.41 -10.15
CA GLY A 248 5.61 -18.19 -11.26
C GLY A 248 6.49 -19.42 -11.44
N THR A 249 6.31 -20.08 -12.57
CA THR A 249 6.93 -21.33 -13.02
C THR A 249 8.46 -21.42 -12.87
N ARG A 250 8.89 -22.52 -12.23
CA ARG A 250 10.16 -23.26 -12.35
C ARG A 250 11.46 -22.47 -12.62
N ARG A 251 12.35 -22.45 -11.62
CA ARG A 251 13.67 -23.11 -11.74
C ARG A 251 14.28 -23.39 -10.35
N THR A 252 14.76 -24.60 -10.24
CA THR A 252 15.38 -25.28 -9.09
C THR A 252 16.67 -24.61 -8.63
N SER A 253 16.80 -24.31 -7.34
CA SER A 253 17.99 -24.67 -6.54
C SER A 253 17.80 -24.34 -5.05
N ARG A 254 17.75 -25.42 -4.25
CA ARG A 254 18.19 -25.60 -2.86
C ARG A 254 17.87 -24.50 -1.84
N CYS A 255 16.87 -24.81 -1.02
CA CYS A 255 16.67 -24.29 0.33
C CYS A 255 17.93 -24.51 1.20
N ALA A 256 18.43 -23.45 1.83
CA ALA A 256 19.32 -23.53 2.99
C ALA A 256 18.59 -22.91 4.18
N ALA A 257 18.49 -23.69 5.25
CA ALA A 257 17.73 -23.40 6.46
C ALA A 257 18.35 -22.27 7.30
N CYS A 258 17.51 -21.45 7.92
CA CYS A 258 17.84 -20.52 9.00
C CYS A 258 18.23 -21.26 10.30
N PRO A 259 19.22 -20.77 11.06
CA PRO A 259 19.25 -20.92 12.50
C PRO A 259 18.86 -19.61 13.20
N LEU A 260 17.82 -19.69 14.02
CA LEU A 260 17.36 -18.66 14.97
C LEU A 260 18.26 -18.69 16.24
N PHE A 261 18.63 -17.50 16.73
CA PHE A 261 19.02 -17.07 18.10
C PHE A 261 19.62 -18.06 19.13
N PRO A 262 20.58 -17.59 19.95
CA PRO A 262 20.65 -17.96 21.36
C PRO A 262 20.46 -16.73 22.28
N ARG A 263 19.54 -16.84 23.25
CA ARG A 263 19.50 -16.01 24.47
C ARG A 263 19.94 -16.87 25.67
N ALA A 264 20.49 -16.17 26.66
CA ALA A 264 21.38 -16.64 27.71
C ALA A 264 20.77 -17.49 28.85
N SER A 265 21.71 -18.17 29.54
CA SER A 265 21.87 -18.27 31.01
C SER A 265 21.42 -19.53 31.77
N SER A 266 22.44 -20.06 32.48
CA SER A 266 22.45 -20.76 33.77
C SER A 266 22.24 -22.28 33.84
N CYS A 267 23.01 -22.86 34.77
CA CYS A 267 23.05 -24.27 35.24
C CYS A 267 23.71 -25.28 34.29
N SER A 268 24.54 -26.23 34.70
CA SER A 268 25.34 -26.52 35.90
C SER A 268 26.07 -27.82 35.57
N ALA A 269 27.34 -27.92 35.96
CA ALA A 269 28.07 -29.16 36.27
C ALA A 269 28.39 -30.20 35.15
N THR A 270 29.68 -30.54 35.14
CA THR A 270 30.29 -31.86 34.85
C THR A 270 30.40 -32.34 33.39
N CYS A 271 31.58 -32.07 32.81
CA CYS A 271 32.20 -32.98 31.84
C CYS A 271 32.76 -34.21 32.56
N PRO A 272 32.79 -35.37 31.88
CA PRO A 272 33.95 -36.25 31.92
C PRO A 272 34.53 -36.47 30.52
N THR A 273 35.83 -36.24 30.41
CA THR A 273 36.71 -36.77 29.35
C THR A 273 36.82 -38.30 29.45
N PRO A 274 37.14 -38.99 28.35
CA PRO A 274 38.43 -39.66 28.24
C PRO A 274 39.05 -39.48 26.83
N SER A 275 40.25 -38.93 26.71
CA SER A 275 41.57 -39.58 26.72
C SER A 275 42.02 -40.19 25.38
N ALA A 276 43.03 -39.54 24.80
CA ALA A 276 44.24 -40.05 24.14
C ALA A 276 44.14 -41.01 22.94
N THR A 277 44.70 -40.61 21.78
CA THR A 277 45.89 -41.27 21.18
C THR A 277 46.59 -40.42 20.08
N SER A 278 47.89 -40.19 20.29
CA SER A 278 49.05 -40.20 19.35
C SER A 278 49.07 -39.46 17.98
N CYS A 279 49.99 -38.48 17.92
CA CYS A 279 51.26 -38.48 17.14
C CYS A 279 51.28 -38.48 15.58
N SER A 280 51.71 -37.36 14.97
CA SER A 280 52.87 -37.17 14.04
C SER A 280 52.71 -35.87 13.21
N ARG A 281 53.54 -34.81 13.34
CA ARG A 281 54.76 -34.45 12.55
C ARG A 281 54.55 -34.61 11.03
N ARG A 282 54.87 -33.69 10.10
CA ARG A 282 55.73 -32.50 9.85
C ARG A 282 54.99 -31.70 8.73
N SER A 283 55.26 -30.47 8.30
CA SER A 283 56.32 -29.45 8.40
C SER A 283 55.68 -28.15 7.94
#